data_AF-A0A3R6WGU8-F1
#
_entry.id   AF-A0A3R6WGU8-F1
#
_cell.length_a   1.000
_cell.length_b   1.000
_cell.length_c   1.000
_cell.angle_alpha   90.00
_cell.angle_beta   90.00
_cell.angle_gamma   90.00
#
_symmetry.space_group_name_H-M   'P 1'
#
loop_
_entity.id
_entity.type
_entity.pdbx_description
1 polymer ?
#
loop_
_entity_poly.entity_id
_entity_poly.type
_entity_poly.pdbx_seq_one_letter_code
_entity_poly.pdbx_strand_id
1 'polypeptide(L)' 'MNGMEKMTKKEMEMVTGGKCNSDYGYFFCCPANADDMVATIKNLMNSGQKDKASRYIQFCYEVCGY' A
#
# COMPACT_ATOMS: atom_id res chain seq x y z
N MET A 1 -2.08 -5.61 32.43
CA MET A 1 -1.83 -5.25 31.02
C MET A 1 -1.48 -6.56 30.31
N ASN A 2 -2.47 -7.19 29.66
CA ASN A 2 -2.26 -8.48 29.00
C ASN A 2 -1.45 -8.26 27.74
N GLY A 3 -0.49 -9.17 27.53
CA GLY A 3 0.61 -9.07 26.59
C GLY A 3 0.16 -8.80 25.16
N MET A 4 0.90 -7.90 24.50
CA MET A 4 1.00 -7.92 23.04
C MET A 4 1.43 -9.34 22.63
N GLU A 5 0.50 -10.11 22.08
CA GLU A 5 0.83 -11.36 21.41
C GLU A 5 1.77 -11.02 20.24
N LYS A 6 2.98 -11.59 20.27
CA LYS A 6 3.93 -11.44 19.17
C LYS A 6 3.37 -12.20 17.97
N MET A 7 2.77 -11.47 17.03
CA MET A 7 2.40 -12.02 15.72
C MET A 7 3.58 -12.79 15.12
N THR A 8 3.28 -13.97 14.61
CA THR A 8 4.26 -14.80 13.90
C THR A 8 4.67 -14.12 12.59
N LYS A 9 5.86 -14.42 12.07
CA LYS A 9 6.33 -13.88 10.77
C LYS A 9 5.30 -14.11 9.64
N LYS A 10 4.59 -15.24 9.69
CA LYS A 10 3.56 -15.62 8.73
C LYS A 10 2.30 -14.77 8.85
N GLU A 11 1.94 -14.34 10.07
CA GLU A 11 0.84 -13.39 10.30
C GLU A 11 1.21 -11.99 9.87
N MET A 12 2.47 -11.56 10.07
CA MET A 12 2.99 -10.30 9.51
C MET A 12 2.98 -10.31 7.97
N GLU A 13 3.26 -11.45 7.34
CA GLU A 13 3.19 -11.64 5.89
C GLU A 13 1.75 -11.68 5.34
N MET A 14 0.77 -12.09 6.16
CA MET A 14 -0.66 -12.08 5.80
C MET A 14 -1.29 -10.69 5.89
N VAL A 15 -0.63 -9.74 6.56
CA VAL A 15 -0.97 -8.32 6.42
C VAL A 15 -0.35 -7.84 5.11
N THR A 16 -1.06 -8.00 3.99
CA THR A 16 -0.61 -7.42 2.70
C THR A 16 -0.45 -5.90 2.78
N GLY A 17 -1.08 -5.24 3.76
CA GLY A 17 -0.79 -3.86 4.14
C GLY A 17 0.63 -3.71 4.70
N GLY A 18 1.47 -2.93 4.02
CA GLY A 18 2.84 -2.65 4.45
C GLY A 18 3.96 -3.24 3.59
N LYS A 19 3.65 -4.08 2.58
CA LYS A 19 4.64 -4.44 1.56
C LYS A 19 4.97 -3.20 0.73
N CYS A 20 6.23 -2.76 0.77
CA CYS A 20 6.68 -1.60 0.02
C CYS A 20 7.58 -1.98 -1.16
N ASN A 21 7.42 -1.30 -2.29
CA ASN A 21 8.26 -1.45 -3.47
C ASN A 21 8.59 -0.08 -4.08
N SER A 22 9.83 0.08 -4.57
CA SER A 22 10.32 1.25 -5.29
C SER A 22 10.48 1.05 -6.81
N ASP A 23 10.26 -0.16 -7.33
CA ASP A 23 10.49 -0.53 -8.74
C ASP A 23 9.62 0.26 -9.74
N TYR A 24 8.55 0.90 -9.25
CA TYR A 24 7.62 1.71 -10.04
C TYR A 24 8.11 3.17 -10.24
N GLY A 25 9.38 3.45 -9.94
CA GLY A 25 10.00 4.78 -10.00
C GLY A 25 9.68 5.67 -8.78
N TYR A 26 8.85 5.18 -7.86
CA TYR A 26 8.49 5.82 -6.60
C TYR A 26 8.40 4.76 -5.51
N PHE A 27 8.75 5.14 -4.28
CA PHE A 27 8.53 4.29 -3.10
C PHE A 27 7.04 4.27 -2.75
N PHE A 28 6.42 3.10 -2.92
CA PHE A 28 5.03 2.84 -2.58
C PHE A 28 4.90 1.72 -1.58
N CYS A 29 3.88 1.79 -0.72
CA CYS A 29 3.52 0.72 0.20
C CYS A 29 2.08 0.31 -0.06
N CYS A 30 1.82 -0.99 0.06
CA CYS A 30 0.49 -1.54 -0.10
C CYS A 30 -0.46 -0.88 0.90
N PRO A 31 -1.63 -0.39 0.42
CA PRO A 31 -2.60 0.23 1.30
C PRO A 31 -3.17 -0.82 2.27
N ALA A 32 -3.52 -0.38 3.48
CA ALA A 32 -4.03 -1.29 4.51
C ALA A 32 -5.42 -1.85 4.15
N ASN A 33 -6.19 -1.12 3.33
CA ASN A 33 -7.51 -1.48 2.81
C ASN A 33 -7.79 -0.70 1.50
N ALA A 34 -8.93 -1.01 0.85
CA ALA A 34 -9.33 -0.36 -0.40
C ALA A 34 -9.63 1.14 -0.23
N ASP A 35 -10.12 1.59 0.93
CA ASP A 35 -10.42 3.00 1.16
C ASP A 35 -9.13 3.84 1.23
N ASP A 36 -8.08 3.31 1.86
CA ASP A 36 -6.75 3.94 1.90
C ASP A 36 -6.11 4.04 0.51
N MET A 37 -6.34 3.02 -0.33
CA MET A 37 -5.93 3.06 -1.74
C MET A 37 -6.58 4.25 -2.46
N VAL A 38 -7.90 4.36 -2.36
CA VAL A 38 -8.68 5.42 -3.02
C VAL A 38 -8.31 6.80 -2.47
N ALA A 39 -8.11 6.94 -1.16
CA ALA A 39 -7.68 8.19 -0.54
C ALA A 39 -6.30 8.63 -1.06
N THR A 40 -5.35 7.70 -1.15
CA THR A 40 -4.00 7.98 -1.67
C THR A 40 -4.05 8.42 -3.14
N ILE A 41 -4.82 7.72 -3.98
CA ILE A 41 -5.01 8.09 -5.39
C ILE A 41 -5.60 9.49 -5.52
N LYS A 42 -6.68 9.79 -4.77
CA LYS A 42 -7.31 11.12 -4.77
C LYS A 42 -6.33 12.22 -4.38
N ASN A 43 -5.53 12.00 -3.33
CA ASN A 43 -4.53 12.97 -2.89
C ASN A 43 -3.46 13.23 -3.97
N LEU A 44 -2.97 12.18 -4.64
CA LEU A 44 -2.01 12.30 -5.72
C LEU A 44 -2.60 13.06 -6.92
N MET A 45 -3.84 12.75 -7.29
CA MET A 45 -4.55 13.42 -8.39
C MET A 45 -4.81 14.90 -8.09
N ASN A 46 -5.27 15.22 -6.87
CA ASN A 46 -5.51 16.60 -6.44
C ASN A 46 -4.22 17.42 -6.34
N SER A 47 -3.09 16.76 -6.07
CA SER A 47 -1.76 17.38 -6.06
C SER A 47 -1.14 17.52 -7.46
N GLY A 48 -1.88 17.17 -8.53
CA GLY A 48 -1.38 17.20 -9.90
C GLY A 48 -0.37 16.09 -10.25
N GLN A 49 -0.10 15.15 -9.34
CA GLN A 49 0.85 14.05 -9.51
C GLN A 49 0.21 12.86 -10.25
N LYS A 50 -0.34 13.12 -11.44
CA LYS A 50 -1.11 12.13 -12.22
C LYS A 50 -0.30 10.87 -12.55
N ASP A 51 0.95 11.03 -12.93
CA ASP A 51 1.84 9.90 -13.26
C ASP A 51 2.10 9.02 -12.03
N LYS A 52 2.35 9.66 -10.87
CA LYS A 52 2.53 8.96 -9.61
C LYS A 52 1.26 8.23 -9.17
N ALA A 53 0.08 8.82 -9.38
CA ALA A 53 -1.20 8.16 -9.13
C ALA A 53 -1.37 6.91 -10.01
N SER A 54 -1.07 7.01 -11.32
CA SER A 54 -1.15 5.87 -12.24
C SER A 54 -0.19 4.74 -11.85
N ARG A 55 1.06 5.08 -11.47
CA ARG A 55 2.05 4.09 -10.98
C ARG A 55 1.64 3.46 -9.67
N TYR A 56 1.05 4.23 -8.75
CA TYR A 56 0.54 3.70 -7.49
C TYR A 56 -0.62 2.71 -7.70
N ILE A 57 -1.53 3.01 -8.63
CA ILE A 57 -2.60 2.09 -9.04
C ILE A 57 -2.02 0.78 -9.56
N GLN A 58 -1.07 0.86 -10.50
CA GLN A 58 -0.39 -0.31 -11.06
C GLN A 58 0.26 -1.16 -9.97
N PHE A 59 0.99 -0.53 -9.05
CA PHE A 59 1.59 -1.18 -7.89
C PHE A 59 0.54 -1.90 -7.01
N CYS A 60 -0.61 -1.27 -6.74
CA CYS A 60 -1.65 -1.88 -5.92
C CYS A 60 -2.23 -3.16 -6.55
N TYR A 61 -2.48 -3.16 -7.86
CA TYR A 61 -2.98 -4.32 -8.60
C TYR A 61 -1.94 -5.44 -8.70
N GLU A 62 -0.68 -5.11 -9.01
CA GLU A 62 0.36 -6.11 -9.27
C GLU A 62 0.99 -6.69 -7.98
N VAL A 63 1.05 -5.90 -6.90
CA VAL A 63 1.83 -6.25 -5.70
C VAL A 63 0.96 -6.51 -4.47
N CYS A 64 -0.19 -5.84 -4.38
CA CYS A 64 -1.01 -5.81 -3.17
C CYS A 64 -2.30 -6.65 -3.29
N GLY A 65 -2.67 -7.10 -4.51
CA GLY A 65 -3.80 -7.98 -4.74
C GLY A 65 -5.17 -7.29 -4.72
N TYR A 66 -5.20 -5.98 -5.01
CA TYR A 66 -6.44 -5.24 -5.31
C TYR A 66 -6.87 -5.41 -6.76
#